data_AF-A0A938HHA3-F1
#
_entry.id   AF-A0A938HHA3-F1
#
_cell.length_a   1.000
_cell.length_b   1.000
_cell.length_c   1.000
_cell.angle_alpha   90.00
_cell.angle_beta   90.00
_cell.angle_gamma   90.00
#
_symmetry.space_group_name_H-M   'P 1'
#
loop_
_entity.id
_entity.type
_entity.pdbx_description
1 polymer ?
#
loop_
_entity_poly.entity_id
_entity_poly.type
_entity_poly.pdbx_seq_one_letter_code
_entity_poly.pdbx_strand_id
1 'polypeptide(L)'
;MILRTLYKIILSMLLLAHLAYGQSYHISFTQNGEVVKIENSVVRLKKEPFVIHVTLGSLDGVFVNCTFDSVVYNGALQRNLPDFQTTGWKVSVETEFNKDNELLIQDQESYCYWFYDPKDYDWHRFDANVYVSGSQVKASKTVRQFFDLILNETRPLQAINEPVYLTFFSISGSFKDESAKLAQVEAYRLIFED
;
A
#
# COMPACT_ATOMS: atom_id res chain seq x y z
N MET A 1 29.27 -30.54 -31.97
CA MET A 1 27.83 -30.75 -31.73
C MET A 1 27.36 -30.17 -30.39
N ILE A 2 28.15 -30.32 -29.31
CA ILE A 2 27.84 -29.89 -27.94
C ILE A 2 27.62 -28.36 -27.79
N LEU A 3 28.41 -27.52 -28.47
CA LEU A 3 28.32 -26.05 -28.36
C LEU A 3 27.00 -25.46 -28.91
N ARG A 4 26.42 -26.08 -29.95
CA ARG A 4 25.12 -25.67 -30.51
C ARG A 4 23.95 -26.03 -29.59
N THR A 5 24.05 -27.14 -28.87
CA THR A 5 23.05 -27.55 -27.88
C THR A 5 23.11 -26.65 -26.64
N LEU A 6 24.32 -26.30 -26.19
CA LEU A 6 24.52 -25.39 -25.05
C LEU A 6 23.99 -23.98 -25.31
N TYR A 7 24.22 -23.43 -26.52
CA TYR A 7 23.69 -22.12 -26.92
C TYR A 7 22.15 -22.09 -26.94
N LYS A 8 21.50 -23.16 -27.42
CA LYS A 8 20.03 -23.28 -27.41
C LYS A 8 19.46 -23.37 -26.00
N ILE A 9 20.15 -24.04 -25.08
CA ILE A 9 19.76 -24.13 -23.67
C ILE A 9 19.90 -22.75 -22.98
N ILE A 10 21.01 -22.04 -23.21
CA ILE A 10 21.22 -20.69 -22.66
C ILE A 10 20.17 -19.70 -23.21
N LEU A 11 19.90 -19.73 -24.52
CA LEU A 11 18.87 -18.89 -25.13
C LEU A 11 17.46 -19.22 -24.60
N SER A 12 17.17 -20.51 -24.35
CA SER A 12 15.93 -20.96 -23.70
C SER A 12 15.81 -20.47 -22.25
N MET A 13 16.88 -20.49 -21.46
CA MET A 13 16.86 -19.97 -20.10
C MET A 13 16.73 -18.44 -20.05
N LEU A 14 17.34 -17.71 -20.99
CA LEU A 14 17.18 -16.26 -21.13
C LEU A 14 15.76 -15.85 -21.53
N LEU A 15 15.05 -16.66 -22.33
CA LEU A 15 13.63 -16.45 -22.67
C LEU A 15 12.68 -16.76 -21.49
N LEU A 16 13.04 -17.68 -20.59
CA LEU A 16 12.26 -17.95 -19.38
C LEU A 16 12.45 -16.90 -18.27
N ALA A 17 13.59 -16.20 -18.25
CA ALA A 17 13.88 -15.17 -17.24
C ALA A 17 13.00 -13.91 -17.38
N HIS A 18 12.31 -13.73 -18.51
CA HIS A 18 11.52 -12.54 -18.82
C HIS A 18 10.03 -12.61 -18.42
N LEU A 19 9.55 -13.70 -17.79
CA LEU A 19 8.11 -13.91 -17.58
C LEU A 19 7.66 -14.11 -16.13
N ALA A 20 8.54 -13.94 -15.14
CA ALA A 20 8.14 -13.96 -13.74
C ALA A 20 7.93 -12.53 -13.18
N TYR A 21 7.08 -11.72 -13.81
CA TYR A 21 6.51 -10.57 -13.12
C TYR A 21 5.42 -11.10 -12.17
N GLY A 22 5.84 -11.48 -10.97
CA GLY A 22 4.90 -11.79 -9.89
C GLY A 22 4.05 -10.58 -9.53
N GLN A 23 2.85 -10.82 -9.01
CA GLN A 23 2.02 -9.76 -8.44
C GLN A 23 2.72 -9.18 -7.21
N SER A 24 2.91 -7.86 -7.18
CA SER A 24 3.59 -7.18 -6.08
C SER A 24 3.18 -5.72 -6.01
N TYR A 25 3.40 -5.08 -4.86
CA TYR A 25 3.38 -3.63 -4.75
C TYR A 25 4.68 -3.11 -4.14
N HIS A 26 4.84 -1.80 -4.08
CA HIS A 26 5.92 -1.16 -3.34
C HIS A 26 5.45 0.18 -2.79
N ILE A 27 5.80 0.47 -1.54
CA ILE A 27 5.51 1.73 -0.87
C ILE A 27 6.79 2.53 -0.67
N SER A 28 6.73 3.82 -0.97
CA SER A 28 7.78 4.77 -0.62
C SER A 28 7.18 6.11 -0.20
N PHE A 29 7.98 6.94 0.46
CA PHE A 29 7.52 8.21 1.02
C PHE A 29 8.38 9.35 0.48
N THR A 30 7.76 10.48 0.19
CA THR A 30 8.48 11.73 -0.05
C THR A 30 7.91 12.86 0.79
N GLN A 31 8.77 13.78 1.21
CA GLN A 31 8.37 15.01 1.90
C GLN A 31 9.22 16.16 1.36
N ASN A 32 8.61 17.30 1.06
CA ASN A 32 9.29 18.46 0.46
C ASN A 32 10.10 18.15 -0.81
N GLY A 33 9.63 17.18 -1.61
CA GLY A 33 10.28 16.76 -2.85
C GLY A 33 11.44 15.77 -2.68
N GLU A 34 11.81 15.42 -1.44
CA GLU A 34 12.88 14.47 -1.15
C GLU A 34 12.33 13.11 -0.73
N VAL A 35 13.06 12.04 -1.07
CA VAL A 35 12.73 10.67 -0.61
C VAL A 35 13.01 10.54 0.87
N VAL A 36 11.99 10.11 1.62
CA VAL A 36 12.12 9.83 3.05
C VAL A 36 12.66 8.42 3.23
N LYS A 37 13.75 8.29 3.98
CA LYS A 37 14.38 7.00 4.25
C LYS A 37 13.51 6.17 5.18
N ILE A 38 13.41 4.88 4.88
CA ILE A 38 12.76 3.87 5.72
C ILE A 38 13.86 3.07 6.42
N GLU A 39 13.87 3.10 7.76
CA GLU A 39 14.86 2.38 8.58
C GLU A 39 14.16 1.45 9.56
N ASN A 40 14.34 0.14 9.43
CA ASN A 40 13.70 -0.87 10.28
C ASN A 40 12.17 -0.64 10.38
N SER A 41 11.51 -0.43 9.25
CA SER A 41 10.07 -0.11 9.18
C SER A 41 9.65 1.19 9.87
N VAL A 42 10.59 2.08 10.20
CA VAL A 42 10.30 3.41 10.74
C VAL A 42 10.47 4.45 9.64
N VAL A 43 9.49 5.35 9.55
CA VAL A 43 9.51 6.51 8.65
C VAL A 43 9.40 7.75 9.54
N ARG A 44 10.45 8.58 9.53
CA ARG A 44 10.46 9.85 10.28
C ARG A 44 10.07 10.97 9.33
N LEU A 45 9.01 11.68 9.68
CA LEU A 45 8.42 12.76 8.89
C LEU A 45 8.40 14.01 9.74
N LYS A 46 8.61 15.17 9.13
CA LYS A 46 8.23 16.43 9.75
C LYS A 46 6.72 16.49 9.90
N LYS A 47 6.21 17.31 10.82
CA LYS A 47 4.78 17.67 10.93
C LYS A 47 4.31 18.59 9.79
N GLU A 48 4.58 18.16 8.56
CA GLU A 48 4.31 18.84 7.30
C GLU A 48 3.75 17.84 6.28
N PRO A 49 3.03 18.30 5.24
CA PRO A 49 2.47 17.41 4.23
C PRO A 49 3.52 16.47 3.63
N PHE A 50 3.14 15.20 3.45
CA PHE A 50 3.98 14.17 2.84
C PHE A 50 3.19 13.43 1.77
N VAL A 51 3.89 12.63 0.97
CA VAL A 51 3.28 11.84 -0.11
C VAL A 51 3.66 10.39 0.07
N ILE A 52 2.66 9.51 0.01
CA ILE A 52 2.83 8.07 -0.05
C ILE A 52 2.78 7.67 -1.52
N HIS A 53 3.87 7.13 -2.04
CA HIS A 53 3.92 6.59 -3.40
C HIS A 53 3.63 5.11 -3.37
N VAL A 54 2.74 4.67 -4.25
CA VAL A 54 2.32 3.29 -4.40
C VAL A 54 2.61 2.84 -5.81
N THR A 55 3.46 1.83 -5.96
CA THR A 55 3.66 1.14 -7.23
C THR A 55 2.92 -0.19 -7.16
N LEU A 56 1.94 -0.41 -8.03
CA LEU A 56 1.25 -1.69 -8.19
C LEU A 56 1.82 -2.38 -9.44
N GLY A 57 2.26 -3.63 -9.29
CA GLY A 57 2.72 -4.48 -10.39
C GLY A 57 1.77 -5.65 -10.57
N SER A 58 0.97 -5.61 -11.64
CA SER A 58 -0.03 -6.64 -11.95
C SER A 58 -1.04 -6.91 -10.81
N LEU A 59 -1.29 -5.89 -9.97
CA LEU A 59 -2.29 -5.86 -8.90
C LEU A 59 -3.30 -4.75 -9.18
N ASP A 60 -4.57 -5.01 -8.91
CA ASP A 60 -5.62 -3.99 -9.04
C ASP A 60 -5.58 -2.99 -7.88
N GLY A 61 -5.03 -3.40 -6.72
CA GLY A 61 -4.94 -2.56 -5.55
C GLY A 61 -4.25 -3.22 -4.35
N VAL A 62 -4.28 -2.51 -3.23
CA VAL A 62 -3.66 -2.89 -1.96
C VAL A 62 -4.59 -2.54 -0.80
N PHE A 63 -4.68 -3.42 0.20
CA PHE A 63 -5.38 -3.12 1.44
C PHE A 63 -4.50 -2.28 2.34
N VAL A 64 -5.09 -1.31 3.02
CA VAL A 64 -4.40 -0.35 3.88
C VAL A 64 -5.11 -0.29 5.23
N ASN A 65 -4.36 -0.31 6.32
CA ASN A 65 -4.85 0.07 7.65
C ASN A 65 -3.92 1.14 8.21
N CYS A 66 -4.51 2.20 8.76
CA CYS A 66 -3.79 3.30 9.36
C CYS A 66 -4.44 3.60 10.71
N THR A 67 -3.67 3.52 11.80
CA THR A 67 -4.21 3.60 13.15
C THR A 67 -3.14 4.07 14.14
N PHE A 68 -3.56 4.54 15.32
CA PHE A 68 -2.66 4.79 16.45
C PHE A 68 -2.35 3.50 17.24
N ASP A 69 -3.11 2.42 17.01
CA ASP A 69 -2.90 1.14 17.69
C ASP A 69 -1.90 0.22 16.96
N SER A 70 -0.94 -0.34 17.69
CA SER A 70 0.08 -1.21 17.10
C SER A 70 -0.39 -2.63 16.74
N VAL A 71 -1.61 -3.07 17.08
CA VAL A 71 -2.05 -4.47 16.92
C VAL A 71 -1.95 -4.95 15.46
N VAL A 72 -2.54 -4.23 14.50
CA VAL A 72 -2.51 -4.62 13.08
C VAL A 72 -1.08 -4.61 12.54
N TYR A 73 -0.29 -3.59 12.91
CA TYR A 73 1.13 -3.48 12.54
C TYR A 73 1.97 -4.65 13.07
N ASN A 74 1.83 -5.00 14.35
CA ASN A 74 2.55 -6.13 14.95
C ASN A 74 2.12 -7.46 14.32
N GLY A 75 0.82 -7.63 14.06
CA GLY A 75 0.29 -8.77 13.32
C GLY A 75 0.88 -8.86 11.91
N ALA A 76 0.98 -7.73 11.20
CA ALA A 76 1.57 -7.64 9.87
C ALA A 76 3.04 -8.07 9.85
N LEU A 77 3.85 -7.60 10.81
CA LEU A 77 5.25 -8.02 10.97
C LEU A 77 5.40 -9.53 11.18
N GLN A 78 4.39 -10.17 11.79
CA GLN A 78 4.34 -11.61 12.03
C GLN A 78 3.58 -12.37 10.93
N ARG A 79 3.09 -11.67 9.89
CA ARG A 79 2.21 -12.21 8.84
C ARG A 79 0.95 -12.88 9.39
N ASN A 80 0.44 -12.36 10.50
CA ASN A 80 -0.76 -12.83 11.18
C ASN A 80 -1.67 -11.63 11.48
N LEU A 81 -2.46 -11.22 10.47
CA LEU A 81 -3.39 -10.12 10.62
C LEU A 81 -4.64 -10.56 11.40
N PRO A 82 -5.13 -9.75 12.35
CA PRO A 82 -6.34 -10.05 13.10
C PRO A 82 -7.55 -10.16 12.16
N ASP A 83 -8.40 -11.17 12.37
CA ASP A 83 -9.62 -11.42 11.61
C ASP A 83 -9.47 -11.41 10.07
N PHE A 84 -8.29 -11.77 9.56
CA PHE A 84 -7.91 -11.63 8.15
C PHE A 84 -8.98 -12.14 7.17
N GLN A 85 -9.59 -13.29 7.42
CA GLN A 85 -10.58 -13.88 6.50
C GLN A 85 -11.86 -13.03 6.34
N THR A 86 -12.11 -12.11 7.27
CA THR A 86 -13.27 -11.22 7.24
C THR A 86 -12.95 -9.83 6.69
N THR A 87 -11.69 -9.51 6.41
CA THR A 87 -11.26 -8.17 5.99
C THR A 87 -12.01 -7.66 4.75
N GLY A 88 -12.37 -8.53 3.81
CA GLY A 88 -13.15 -8.14 2.64
C GLY A 88 -14.48 -7.44 2.95
N TRP A 89 -15.08 -7.68 4.13
CA TRP A 89 -16.32 -7.05 4.57
C TRP A 89 -16.11 -5.77 5.39
N LYS A 90 -14.87 -5.47 5.77
CA LYS A 90 -14.51 -4.37 6.69
C LYS A 90 -13.82 -3.21 5.98
N VAL A 91 -14.15 -2.99 4.70
CA VAL A 91 -13.51 -1.95 3.88
C VAL A 91 -14.23 -0.60 4.01
N SER A 92 -13.57 0.39 4.60
CA SER A 92 -13.98 1.79 4.62
C SER A 92 -13.75 2.46 3.26
N VAL A 93 -14.56 3.48 2.97
CA VAL A 93 -14.54 4.22 1.72
C VAL A 93 -13.84 5.56 1.91
N GLU A 94 -12.71 5.75 1.22
CA GLU A 94 -12.07 7.06 1.07
C GLU A 94 -12.63 7.84 -0.11
N THR A 95 -12.55 9.17 -0.08
CA THR A 95 -12.94 10.02 -1.21
C THR A 95 -12.16 9.66 -2.48
N GLU A 96 -12.86 9.72 -3.61
CA GLU A 96 -12.23 9.57 -4.93
C GLU A 96 -11.15 10.63 -5.19
N PHE A 97 -10.13 10.25 -5.96
CA PHE A 97 -9.01 11.10 -6.38
C PHE A 97 -8.24 11.77 -5.24
N ASN A 98 -8.38 11.28 -4.01
CA ASN A 98 -7.81 11.87 -2.81
C ASN A 98 -8.10 13.37 -2.66
N LYS A 99 -9.31 13.82 -3.04
CA LYS A 99 -9.69 15.25 -3.08
C LYS A 99 -9.43 15.99 -1.75
N ASP A 100 -9.61 15.31 -0.63
CA ASP A 100 -9.47 15.88 0.71
C ASP A 100 -8.01 15.86 1.22
N ASN A 101 -7.09 15.24 0.48
CA ASN A 101 -5.68 15.05 0.86
C ASN A 101 -5.50 14.49 2.28
N GLU A 102 -6.30 13.48 2.61
CA GLU A 102 -6.36 12.89 3.94
C GLU A 102 -5.94 11.43 3.93
N LEU A 103 -5.49 10.97 5.09
CA LEU A 103 -5.31 9.56 5.40
C LEU A 103 -6.26 9.21 6.54
N LEU A 104 -7.10 8.20 6.36
CA LEU A 104 -8.04 7.80 7.40
C LEU A 104 -7.31 7.15 8.56
N ILE A 105 -7.61 7.56 9.79
CA ILE A 105 -7.29 6.82 11.00
C ILE A 105 -8.49 5.94 11.33
N GLN A 106 -8.23 4.65 11.47
CA GLN A 106 -9.23 3.60 11.60
C GLN A 106 -8.98 2.79 12.88
N ASP A 107 -9.95 1.96 13.26
CA ASP A 107 -9.76 0.93 14.27
C ASP A 107 -8.94 -0.25 13.71
N GLN A 108 -8.77 -1.29 14.53
CA GLN A 108 -8.01 -2.49 14.17
C GLN A 108 -8.78 -3.42 13.21
N GLU A 109 -10.06 -3.17 13.01
CA GLU A 109 -10.95 -4.02 12.24
C GLU A 109 -11.21 -3.48 10.83
N SER A 110 -11.04 -2.19 10.64
CA SER A 110 -11.34 -1.49 9.39
C SER A 110 -10.12 -1.32 8.50
N TYR A 111 -10.33 -1.42 7.19
CA TYR A 111 -9.28 -1.29 6.18
C TYR A 111 -9.76 -0.38 5.05
N CYS A 112 -8.87 0.29 4.34
CA CYS A 112 -9.14 0.87 3.02
C CYS A 112 -8.64 -0.08 1.92
N TYR A 113 -9.21 0.05 0.72
CA TYR A 113 -8.66 -0.58 -0.47
C TYR A 113 -8.26 0.49 -1.48
N TRP A 114 -6.96 0.66 -1.68
CA TRP A 114 -6.41 1.61 -2.63
C TRP A 114 -6.16 0.90 -3.95
N PHE A 115 -6.96 1.23 -4.95
CA PHE A 115 -7.00 0.52 -6.21
C PHE A 115 -6.94 1.47 -7.39
N TYR A 116 -6.61 0.92 -8.55
CA TYR A 116 -6.67 1.58 -9.84
C TYR A 116 -7.14 0.59 -10.90
N ASP A 117 -8.33 0.81 -11.45
CA ASP A 117 -8.87 0.01 -12.55
C ASP A 117 -9.59 0.93 -13.54
N PRO A 118 -8.89 1.40 -14.58
CA PRO A 118 -9.44 2.34 -15.56
C PRO A 118 -10.40 1.69 -16.56
N LYS A 119 -10.53 0.35 -16.56
CA LYS A 119 -11.45 -0.35 -17.47
C LYS A 119 -12.86 -0.30 -16.92
N ASP A 120 -13.01 -0.55 -15.62
CA ASP A 120 -14.30 -0.66 -14.96
C ASP A 120 -14.68 0.60 -14.19
N TYR A 121 -13.70 1.45 -13.82
CA TYR A 121 -13.92 2.68 -13.05
C TYR A 121 -13.14 3.86 -13.65
N ASP A 122 -13.79 5.02 -13.75
CA ASP A 122 -13.12 6.29 -14.07
C ASP A 122 -12.51 6.96 -12.82
N TRP A 123 -12.66 6.34 -11.64
CA TRP A 123 -12.22 6.86 -10.34
C TRP A 123 -11.31 5.88 -9.58
N HIS A 124 -10.53 6.41 -8.64
CA HIS A 124 -9.63 5.65 -7.76
C HIS A 124 -9.40 6.37 -6.42
N ARG A 125 -8.65 5.75 -5.49
CA ARG A 125 -8.37 6.31 -4.14
C ARG A 125 -7.05 7.10 -4.02
N PHE A 126 -6.25 7.09 -5.08
CA PHE A 126 -5.01 7.86 -5.22
C PHE A 126 -5.28 9.32 -5.64
N ASP A 127 -4.27 10.18 -5.55
CA ASP A 127 -4.26 11.50 -6.20
C ASP A 127 -4.60 11.38 -7.69
N ALA A 128 -5.27 12.39 -8.26
CA ALA A 128 -5.78 12.37 -9.63
C ALA A 128 -4.77 11.95 -10.72
N ASN A 129 -3.47 12.21 -10.51
CA ASN A 129 -2.42 11.84 -11.45
C ASN A 129 -1.92 10.43 -11.15
N VAL A 130 -2.21 9.50 -12.06
CA VAL A 130 -1.70 8.13 -12.04
C VAL A 130 -0.95 7.85 -13.33
N TYR A 131 0.22 7.23 -13.24
CA TYR A 131 1.01 6.83 -14.39
C TYR A 131 0.94 5.33 -14.62
N VAL A 132 0.54 4.92 -15.82
CA VAL A 132 0.40 3.52 -16.20
C VAL A 132 1.41 3.16 -17.28
N SER A 133 2.15 2.06 -17.09
CA SER A 133 3.09 1.52 -18.06
C SER A 133 3.05 0.00 -18.07
N GLY A 134 2.46 -0.58 -19.11
CA GLY A 134 2.20 -2.03 -19.16
C GLY A 134 1.25 -2.46 -18.04
N SER A 135 1.65 -3.44 -17.23
CA SER A 135 0.90 -3.88 -16.03
C SER A 135 1.31 -3.15 -14.75
N GLN A 136 2.15 -2.12 -14.85
CA GLN A 136 2.57 -1.32 -13.70
C GLN A 136 1.74 -0.04 -13.61
N VAL A 137 1.26 0.24 -12.41
CA VAL A 137 0.61 1.49 -12.03
C VAL A 137 1.49 2.18 -11.00
N LYS A 138 1.82 3.45 -11.22
CA LYS A 138 2.48 4.31 -10.25
C LYS A 138 1.51 5.40 -9.86
N ALA A 139 1.13 5.42 -8.60
CA ALA A 139 0.18 6.35 -8.04
C ALA A 139 0.73 6.98 -6.76
N SER A 140 0.11 8.06 -6.31
CA SER A 140 0.47 8.74 -5.07
C SER A 140 -0.75 9.04 -4.23
N LYS A 141 -0.54 9.24 -2.94
CA LYS A 141 -1.54 9.80 -2.02
C LYS A 141 -0.89 10.92 -1.24
N THR A 142 -1.30 12.15 -1.52
CA THR A 142 -0.86 13.34 -0.80
C THR A 142 -1.60 13.44 0.52
N VAL A 143 -0.86 13.52 1.63
CA VAL A 143 -1.43 13.58 2.98
C VAL A 143 -1.08 14.93 3.60
N ARG A 144 -2.11 15.75 3.84
CA ARG A 144 -2.03 17.06 4.52
C ARG A 144 -2.61 17.02 5.92
N GLN A 145 -3.44 16.01 6.20
CA GLN A 145 -4.15 15.83 7.45
C GLN A 145 -4.57 14.36 7.59
N PHE A 146 -4.94 13.98 8.81
CA PHE A 146 -5.62 12.74 9.08
C PHE A 146 -7.12 13.00 9.28
N PHE A 147 -7.96 12.02 8.98
CA PHE A 147 -9.35 12.02 9.39
C PHE A 147 -9.60 10.80 10.29
N ASP A 148 -9.93 11.05 11.55
CA ASP A 148 -10.21 10.01 12.54
C ASP A 148 -11.64 9.53 12.37
N LEU A 149 -11.83 8.31 11.87
CA LEU A 149 -13.15 7.72 11.67
C LEU A 149 -13.88 7.39 12.97
N ILE A 150 -13.14 7.16 14.06
CA ILE A 150 -13.70 6.78 15.35
C ILE A 150 -14.28 8.02 16.03
N LEU A 151 -13.51 9.12 16.03
CA LEU A 151 -13.95 10.39 16.60
C LEU A 151 -14.73 11.28 15.61
N ASN A 152 -14.71 10.92 14.33
CA ASN A 152 -15.33 11.67 13.24
C ASN A 152 -14.82 13.12 13.16
N GLU A 153 -13.51 13.30 13.16
CA GLU A 153 -12.85 14.61 13.15
C GLU A 153 -11.60 14.65 12.27
N THR A 154 -11.29 15.83 11.74
CA THR A 154 -10.00 16.08 11.08
C THR A 154 -8.92 16.36 12.12
N ARG A 155 -7.78 15.67 12.00
CA ARG A 155 -6.59 15.91 12.80
C ARG A 155 -5.45 16.46 11.93
N PRO A 156 -4.99 17.70 12.18
CA PRO A 156 -3.86 18.25 11.45
C PRO A 156 -2.58 17.51 11.81
N LEU A 157 -1.62 17.43 10.88
CA LEU A 157 -0.32 16.78 11.11
C LEU A 157 0.42 17.36 12.32
N GLN A 158 0.24 18.65 12.60
CA GLN A 158 0.86 19.33 13.75
C GLN A 158 0.34 18.85 15.10
N ALA A 159 -0.87 18.26 15.15
CA ALA A 159 -1.46 17.73 16.37
C ALA A 159 -1.02 16.29 16.67
N ILE A 160 -0.31 15.63 15.76
CA ILE A 160 0.11 14.24 15.93
C ILE A 160 1.37 14.19 16.80
N ASN A 161 1.22 13.66 18.02
CA ASN A 161 2.30 13.56 19.00
C ASN A 161 2.65 12.11 19.39
N GLU A 162 2.04 11.15 18.70
CA GLU A 162 2.24 9.73 18.90
C GLU A 162 2.48 9.03 17.56
N PRO A 163 3.09 7.83 17.55
CA PRO A 163 3.32 7.10 16.30
C PRO A 163 2.01 6.73 15.62
N VAL A 164 1.99 6.85 14.29
CA VAL A 164 0.93 6.30 13.44
C VAL A 164 1.44 5.00 12.81
N TYR A 165 0.68 3.94 12.94
CA TYR A 165 0.98 2.64 12.36
C TYR A 165 0.23 2.49 11.04
N LEU A 166 0.99 2.25 9.97
CA LEU A 166 0.47 2.16 8.62
C LEU A 166 0.86 0.79 8.03
N THR A 167 -0.14 -0.03 7.74
CA THR A 167 0.02 -1.40 7.24
C THR A 167 -0.58 -1.51 5.85
N PHE A 168 0.18 -2.11 4.95
CA PHE A 168 -0.24 -2.48 3.60
C PHE A 168 -0.20 -3.99 3.45
N PHE A 169 -1.18 -4.55 2.75
CA PHE A 169 -1.08 -5.93 2.30
C PHE A 169 -1.84 -6.21 1.01
N SER A 170 -1.38 -7.24 0.30
CA SER A 170 -2.08 -7.84 -0.83
C SER A 170 -2.42 -9.29 -0.51
N ILE A 171 -3.37 -9.84 -1.27
CA ILE A 171 -3.80 -11.22 -1.14
C ILE A 171 -3.56 -11.99 -2.44
N SER A 172 -3.44 -13.30 -2.30
CA SER A 172 -3.73 -14.26 -3.38
C SER A 172 -5.03 -14.98 -3.05
N GLY A 173 -5.77 -15.44 -4.06
CA GLY A 173 -7.11 -16.01 -3.86
C GLY A 173 -8.17 -14.93 -3.68
N SER A 174 -9.24 -15.23 -2.95
CA SER A 174 -10.35 -14.30 -2.72
C SER A 174 -10.95 -14.46 -1.33
N PHE A 175 -11.42 -13.35 -0.75
CA PHE A 175 -12.21 -13.40 0.49
C PHE A 175 -13.60 -13.99 0.25
N LYS A 176 -14.12 -13.91 -0.98
CA LYS A 176 -15.47 -14.40 -1.32
C LYS A 176 -15.57 -15.92 -1.27
N ASP A 177 -14.50 -16.64 -1.60
CA ASP A 177 -14.45 -18.10 -1.62
C ASP A 177 -13.56 -18.68 -0.51
N GLU A 178 -13.22 -17.85 0.50
CA GLU A 178 -12.39 -18.21 1.65
C GLU A 178 -11.00 -18.76 1.29
N SER A 179 -10.53 -18.54 0.06
CA SER A 179 -9.20 -18.95 -0.40
C SER A 179 -8.11 -17.90 -0.15
N ALA A 180 -8.50 -16.72 0.35
CA ALA A 180 -7.60 -15.60 0.59
C ALA A 180 -6.41 -16.02 1.45
N LYS A 181 -5.22 -15.68 0.96
CA LYS A 181 -3.94 -15.82 1.67
C LYS A 181 -3.15 -14.55 1.52
N LEU A 182 -2.46 -14.18 2.59
CA LEU A 182 -1.59 -13.02 2.61
C LEU A 182 -0.42 -13.22 1.64
N ALA A 183 -0.35 -12.41 0.58
CA ALA A 183 0.67 -12.49 -0.45
C ALA A 183 1.89 -11.64 -0.05
N GLN A 184 1.72 -10.32 -0.03
CA GLN A 184 2.76 -9.36 0.36
C GLN A 184 2.27 -8.47 1.50
N VAL A 185 3.18 -8.08 2.38
CA VAL A 185 2.93 -7.20 3.53
C VAL A 185 4.05 -6.18 3.63
N GLU A 186 3.70 -4.93 3.85
CA GLU A 186 4.62 -3.87 4.23
C GLU A 186 4.00 -3.10 5.40
N ALA A 187 4.76 -2.87 6.46
CA ALA A 187 4.25 -2.19 7.65
C ALA A 187 5.24 -1.12 8.10
N TYR A 188 4.72 0.05 8.43
CA TYR A 188 5.46 1.27 8.71
C TYR A 188 4.99 1.90 10.01
N ARG A 189 5.93 2.28 10.87
CA ARG A 189 5.69 3.14 12.02
C ARG A 189 6.11 4.56 11.64
N LEU A 190 5.14 5.43 11.42
CA LEU A 190 5.35 6.83 11.11
C LEU A 190 5.58 7.59 12.43
N ILE A 191 6.69 8.33 12.51
CA ILE A 191 7.01 9.20 13.64
C ILE A 191 7.05 10.63 13.11
N PHE A 192 6.26 11.51 13.74
CA PHE A 192 6.17 12.91 13.37
C PHE A 192 7.04 13.76 14.30
N GLU A 193 8.02 14.43 13.71
CA GLU A 193 9.00 15.28 14.40
C GLU A 193 8.78 16.75 14.03
N ASP A 194 9.21 17.65 14.92
CA ASP A 194 9.13 19.09 14.70
C ASP A 194 10.21 19.58 13.71
#